data_AF-A0A315CZN9-F1
#
_entry.id   AF-A0A315CZN9-F1
#
_cell.length_a   1.000
_cell.length_b   1.000
_cell.length_c   1.000
_cell.angle_alpha   90.00
_cell.angle_beta   90.00
_cell.angle_gamma   90.00
#
_symmetry.space_group_name_H-M   'P 1'
#
loop_
_entity.id
_entity.type
_entity.pdbx_description
1 polymer ?
#
loop_
_entity_poly.entity_id
_entity_poly.type
_entity_poly.pdbx_seq_one_letter_code
_entity_poly.pdbx_strand_id
1 'polypeptide(L)'
;GVSVEDMRMDIAGFIHAQGSFNFEKGPQQLVTLGSGLPKGLAATAAGEGIHDIFGTLLEAGTGAQLSENLGTITGWDVAVSYFGASDINVFVGYGSPDFDQDKWSETSGLFGFAFEGVDFAYANMQTTLPAVLKAPFLGALDSFYAAKLNAESAAFVGGGEILNVEAKNLELRLNDNDTNWFAGTPLQMGRAVIDWAASFPADDEAGTAAGLGIKTGAYLKSEDEDTSGYTLEDGDLGYYTDSLGQRVNAQGFLLDDLGERIDQLITLDFGSKLFGLSVEDMRMDIAGFIHAQGSFNFEKGPQQLVTLGTGLPQGLASTAAGEAVHDIFGTLLEAGTGAQLSENLGTITDWAVAVSYFGASDVDVFVGYGSPDFDADKWSETSGLFGFAFEGVDFAYANMQTTLPAVLKAPFLGALDGFYAAKLNAQSAAFVGG
;
A
#
# COMPACT_ATOMS: atom_id res chain seq x y z
N GLY A 1 19.19 -14.68 -11.72
CA GLY A 1 19.27 -13.30 -11.22
C GLY A 1 20.72 -12.93 -10.95
N VAL A 2 20.90 -11.78 -10.30
CA VAL A 2 22.15 -11.34 -9.66
C VAL A 2 21.80 -11.05 -8.20
N SER A 3 22.54 -11.63 -7.27
CA SER A 3 22.35 -11.47 -5.82
C SER A 3 23.66 -11.03 -5.20
N VAL A 4 23.63 -9.99 -4.37
CA VAL A 4 24.80 -9.40 -3.72
C VAL A 4 24.44 -9.12 -2.27
N GLU A 5 25.21 -9.66 -1.32
CA GLU A 5 24.97 -9.49 0.12
C GLU A 5 25.32 -8.09 0.62
N ASP A 6 26.28 -7.42 -0.04
CA ASP A 6 26.68 -6.04 0.26
C ASP A 6 27.06 -5.31 -1.03
N MET A 7 26.26 -4.32 -1.40
CA MET A 7 26.48 -3.45 -2.55
C MET A 7 26.30 -1.99 -2.13
N ARG A 8 27.28 -1.17 -2.46
CA ARG A 8 27.13 0.29 -2.47
C ARG A 8 26.67 0.77 -3.85
N MET A 9 25.59 1.54 -3.87
CA MET A 9 24.99 2.10 -5.07
C MET A 9 24.92 3.62 -4.96
N ASP A 10 25.42 4.30 -5.98
CA ASP A 10 25.33 5.76 -6.12
C ASP A 10 24.64 6.09 -7.46
N ILE A 11 23.42 6.62 -7.41
CA ILE A 11 22.64 7.00 -8.60
C ILE A 11 22.64 8.52 -8.72
N ALA A 12 23.17 9.01 -9.84
CA ALA A 12 23.19 10.42 -10.22
C ALA A 12 23.83 11.36 -9.17
N GLY A 13 24.58 10.83 -8.20
CA GLY A 13 25.16 11.60 -7.09
C GLY A 13 24.11 12.22 -6.15
N PHE A 14 22.91 11.62 -6.10
CA PHE A 14 21.79 12.13 -5.31
C PHE A 14 21.09 11.04 -4.51
N ILE A 15 21.05 9.80 -5.03
CA ILE A 15 20.56 8.63 -4.29
C ILE A 15 21.77 7.77 -3.98
N HIS A 16 21.96 7.48 -2.70
CA HIS A 16 23.02 6.63 -2.19
C HIS A 16 22.38 5.49 -1.41
N ALA A 17 22.84 4.27 -1.60
CA ALA A 17 22.34 3.13 -0.85
C ALA A 17 23.46 2.11 -0.56
N GLN A 18 23.40 1.43 0.57
CA GLN A 18 24.28 0.32 0.91
C GLN A 18 23.50 -0.76 1.66
N GLY A 19 23.67 -2.01 1.27
CA GLY A 19 22.97 -3.16 1.84
C GLY A 19 22.95 -4.34 0.89
N SER A 20 22.05 -5.29 1.14
CA SER A 20 21.88 -6.46 0.28
C SER A 20 20.89 -6.18 -0.85
N PHE A 21 21.17 -6.72 -2.05
CA PHE A 21 20.34 -6.53 -3.23
C PHE A 21 20.25 -7.81 -4.05
N ASN A 22 19.08 -8.08 -4.58
CA ASN A 22 18.84 -9.13 -5.55
C ASN A 22 17.96 -8.62 -6.69
N PHE A 23 18.38 -8.92 -7.91
CA PHE A 23 17.61 -8.70 -9.13
C PHE A 23 17.40 -10.03 -9.85
N GLU A 24 16.15 -10.33 -10.16
CA GLU A 24 15.80 -11.54 -10.89
C GLU A 24 14.85 -11.23 -12.03
N LYS A 25 15.12 -11.82 -13.20
CA LYS A 25 14.11 -11.96 -14.25
C LYS A 25 13.59 -13.38 -14.20
N GLY A 26 12.34 -13.53 -13.78
CA GLY A 26 11.72 -14.83 -13.59
C GLY A 26 11.17 -15.41 -14.89
N PRO A 27 10.69 -16.67 -14.85
CA PRO A 27 9.96 -17.27 -15.96
C PRO A 27 8.63 -16.55 -16.21
N GLN A 28 7.98 -16.88 -17.33
CA GLN A 28 6.58 -16.51 -17.52
C GLN A 28 5.71 -17.17 -16.45
N GLN A 29 4.70 -16.46 -15.97
CA GLN A 29 3.80 -16.93 -14.92
C GLN A 29 2.36 -16.62 -15.31
N LEU A 30 1.47 -17.57 -15.01
CA LEU A 30 0.04 -17.33 -15.03
C LEU A 30 -0.36 -16.74 -13.68
N VAL A 31 -1.04 -15.60 -13.71
CA VAL A 31 -1.46 -14.87 -12.52
C VAL A 31 -2.96 -14.63 -12.52
N THR A 32 -3.48 -14.36 -11.33
CA THR A 32 -4.83 -13.89 -11.08
C THR A 32 -4.82 -12.38 -10.92
N LEU A 33 -5.70 -11.69 -11.63
CA LEU A 33 -5.86 -10.24 -11.56
C LEU A 33 -7.16 -9.90 -10.83
N GLY A 34 -7.13 -8.90 -9.95
CA GLY A 34 -8.32 -8.12 -9.63
C GLY A 34 -8.63 -7.21 -10.82
N SER A 35 -9.82 -7.34 -11.41
CA SER A 35 -10.15 -6.63 -12.66
C SER A 35 -10.19 -5.10 -12.49
N GLY A 36 -10.51 -4.60 -11.30
CA GLY A 36 -10.71 -3.16 -11.05
C GLY A 36 -11.98 -2.57 -11.70
N LEU A 37 -12.82 -3.41 -12.32
CA LEU A 37 -14.16 -3.01 -12.77
C LEU A 37 -15.03 -2.65 -11.54
N PRO A 38 -16.00 -1.71 -11.69
CA PRO A 38 -16.85 -1.29 -10.58
C PRO A 38 -17.57 -2.47 -9.92
N LYS A 39 -17.50 -2.53 -8.58
CA LYS A 39 -18.33 -3.45 -7.79
C LYS A 39 -19.82 -3.21 -8.11
N GLY A 40 -20.59 -4.28 -8.28
CA GLY A 40 -22.02 -4.20 -8.64
C GLY A 40 -22.30 -4.14 -10.14
N LEU A 41 -21.31 -3.87 -10.99
CA LEU A 41 -21.51 -3.83 -12.45
C LEU A 41 -22.05 -5.16 -13.01
N ALA A 42 -21.62 -6.29 -12.44
CA ALA A 42 -22.08 -7.62 -12.85
C ALA A 42 -23.58 -7.84 -12.68
N ALA A 43 -24.25 -7.09 -11.79
CA ALA A 43 -25.70 -7.19 -11.60
C ALA A 43 -26.50 -6.40 -12.65
N THR A 44 -25.84 -5.79 -13.64
CA THR A 44 -26.46 -4.95 -14.67
C THR A 44 -26.45 -5.62 -16.04
N ALA A 45 -27.37 -5.24 -16.92
CA ALA A 45 -27.34 -5.67 -18.33
C ALA A 45 -26.05 -5.24 -19.06
N ALA A 46 -25.43 -4.14 -18.62
CA ALA A 46 -24.12 -3.74 -19.13
C ALA A 46 -23.00 -4.70 -18.68
N GLY A 47 -23.08 -5.19 -17.44
CA GLY A 47 -22.18 -6.21 -16.90
C GLY A 47 -22.31 -7.54 -17.63
N GLU A 48 -23.52 -8.00 -17.90
CA GLU A 48 -23.77 -9.19 -18.72
C GLU A 48 -23.14 -9.04 -20.12
N GLY A 49 -23.37 -7.91 -20.79
CA GLY A 49 -22.77 -7.64 -22.09
C GLY A 49 -21.24 -7.57 -22.06
N ILE A 50 -20.65 -7.06 -20.97
CA ILE A 50 -19.20 -7.09 -20.76
C ILE A 50 -18.74 -8.54 -20.58
N HIS A 51 -19.39 -9.33 -19.74
CA HIS A 51 -19.02 -10.73 -19.52
C HIS A 51 -19.04 -11.52 -20.82
N ASP A 52 -20.12 -11.41 -21.59
CA ASP A 52 -20.30 -12.18 -22.82
C ASP A 52 -19.28 -11.80 -23.89
N ILE A 53 -19.03 -10.50 -24.09
CA ILE A 53 -18.14 -10.04 -25.15
C ILE A 53 -16.68 -10.15 -24.71
N PHE A 54 -16.34 -9.58 -23.55
CA PHE A 54 -14.95 -9.55 -23.06
C PHE A 54 -14.51 -10.89 -22.52
N GLY A 55 -15.34 -11.59 -21.76
CA GLY A 55 -15.03 -12.92 -21.25
C GLY A 55 -14.76 -13.91 -22.38
N THR A 56 -15.63 -13.96 -23.39
CA THR A 56 -15.42 -14.82 -24.56
C THR A 56 -14.14 -14.46 -25.33
N LEU A 57 -13.88 -13.17 -25.53
CA LEU A 57 -12.68 -12.71 -26.24
C LEU A 57 -11.40 -13.04 -25.47
N LEU A 58 -11.42 -12.87 -24.16
CA LEU A 58 -10.32 -13.17 -23.26
C LEU A 58 -10.03 -14.68 -23.26
N GLU A 59 -11.06 -15.52 -23.10
CA GLU A 59 -10.92 -16.97 -23.12
C GLU A 59 -10.42 -17.49 -24.49
N ALA A 60 -11.05 -17.05 -25.58
CA ALA A 60 -10.69 -17.51 -26.93
C ALA A 60 -9.31 -16.99 -27.39
N GLY A 61 -8.92 -15.80 -26.94
CA GLY A 61 -7.68 -15.13 -27.35
C GLY A 61 -6.47 -15.51 -26.51
N THR A 62 -6.65 -15.71 -25.21
CA THR A 62 -5.53 -15.83 -24.26
C THR A 62 -5.64 -17.04 -23.33
N GLY A 63 -6.80 -17.71 -23.28
CA GLY A 63 -7.09 -18.77 -22.31
C GLY A 63 -7.36 -18.26 -20.89
N ALA A 64 -7.34 -16.94 -20.67
CA ALA A 64 -7.67 -16.35 -19.38
C ALA A 64 -9.20 -16.29 -19.21
N GLN A 65 -9.70 -16.29 -17.98
CA GLN A 65 -11.13 -16.31 -17.69
C GLN A 65 -11.53 -15.13 -16.82
N LEU A 66 -12.55 -14.39 -17.26
CA LEU A 66 -13.21 -13.37 -16.45
C LEU A 66 -14.28 -14.04 -15.59
N SER A 67 -14.30 -13.75 -14.29
CA SER A 67 -15.33 -14.28 -13.39
C SER A 67 -16.70 -13.67 -13.69
N GLU A 68 -17.78 -14.41 -13.36
CA GLU A 68 -19.17 -13.95 -13.57
C GLU A 68 -19.46 -12.63 -12.83
N ASN A 69 -18.87 -12.44 -11.65
CA ASN A 69 -18.99 -11.20 -10.88
C ASN A 69 -18.12 -10.05 -11.43
N LEU A 70 -17.42 -10.25 -12.55
CA LEU A 70 -16.48 -9.34 -13.20
C LEU A 70 -15.30 -8.91 -12.33
N GLY A 71 -15.11 -9.47 -11.14
CA GLY A 71 -14.12 -9.04 -10.16
C GLY A 71 -12.71 -9.56 -10.42
N THR A 72 -12.59 -10.68 -11.13
CA THR A 72 -11.34 -11.45 -11.21
C THR A 72 -11.08 -11.91 -12.63
N ILE A 73 -9.82 -11.86 -13.05
CA ILE A 73 -9.33 -12.48 -14.30
C ILE A 73 -8.29 -13.53 -13.93
N THR A 74 -8.53 -14.79 -14.24
CA THR A 74 -7.59 -15.89 -13.93
C THR A 74 -6.79 -16.30 -15.17
N GLY A 75 -5.58 -16.84 -14.96
CA GLY A 75 -4.78 -17.40 -16.05
C GLY A 75 -4.18 -16.36 -16.99
N TRP A 76 -3.91 -15.14 -16.49
CA TRP A 76 -3.28 -14.10 -17.29
C TRP A 76 -1.76 -14.32 -17.39
N ASP A 77 -1.19 -14.32 -18.59
CA ASP A 77 0.24 -14.60 -18.81
C ASP A 77 1.10 -13.33 -18.74
N VAL A 78 2.12 -13.35 -17.87
CA VAL A 78 3.07 -12.27 -17.63
C VAL A 78 4.51 -12.76 -17.56
N ALA A 79 5.43 -11.95 -18.07
CA ALA A 79 6.86 -12.06 -17.78
C ALA A 79 7.18 -11.18 -16.58
N VAL A 80 7.96 -11.72 -15.64
CA VAL A 80 8.18 -11.11 -14.35
C VAL A 80 9.62 -10.65 -14.18
N SER A 81 9.81 -9.53 -13.47
CA SER A 81 11.09 -9.07 -12.96
C SER A 81 10.92 -8.66 -11.52
N TYR A 82 11.80 -9.17 -10.67
CA TYR A 82 11.82 -8.92 -9.24
C TYR A 82 13.07 -8.15 -8.86
N PHE A 83 12.90 -7.23 -7.93
CA PHE A 83 13.97 -6.56 -7.24
C PHE A 83 13.66 -6.63 -5.75
N GLY A 84 14.54 -7.27 -5.01
CA GLY A 84 14.47 -7.29 -3.56
C GLY A 84 15.74 -6.71 -2.98
N ALA A 85 15.64 -6.14 -1.80
CA ALA A 85 16.76 -5.62 -1.07
C ALA A 85 16.43 -5.61 0.43
N SER A 86 17.43 -5.80 1.28
CA SER A 86 17.23 -5.96 2.72
C SER A 86 18.40 -5.37 3.50
N ASP A 87 18.08 -4.86 4.68
CA ASP A 87 19.01 -4.16 5.57
C ASP A 87 19.77 -3.06 4.81
N ILE A 88 19.03 -2.20 4.11
CA ILE A 88 19.62 -1.13 3.30
C ILE A 88 19.59 0.18 4.09
N ASN A 89 20.72 0.87 4.12
CA ASN A 89 20.77 2.30 4.42
C ASN A 89 20.61 3.09 3.12
N VAL A 90 19.67 4.04 3.10
CA VAL A 90 19.37 4.86 1.90
C VAL A 90 19.44 6.33 2.24
N PHE A 91 20.13 7.11 1.44
CA PHE A 91 20.15 8.57 1.50
C PHE A 91 19.73 9.16 0.16
N VAL A 92 18.78 10.09 0.21
CA VAL A 92 18.27 10.82 -0.96
C VAL A 92 18.48 12.32 -0.72
N GLY A 93 19.51 12.90 -1.34
CA GLY A 93 19.85 14.30 -1.10
C GLY A 93 21.22 14.73 -1.61
N TYR A 94 21.65 15.90 -1.13
CA TYR A 94 22.99 16.42 -1.35
C TYR A 94 23.90 16.00 -0.20
N GLY A 95 25.09 15.50 -0.54
CA GLY A 95 26.07 15.07 0.45
C GLY A 95 26.80 13.81 -0.02
N SER A 96 27.58 13.22 0.86
CA SER A 96 28.23 11.93 0.61
C SER A 96 28.17 11.13 1.91
N PRO A 97 27.14 10.30 2.09
CA PRO A 97 26.98 9.53 3.31
C PRO A 97 28.11 8.50 3.43
N ASP A 98 28.50 8.25 4.68
CA ASP A 98 29.44 7.19 5.04
C ASP A 98 28.70 6.14 5.87
N PHE A 99 28.09 5.17 5.19
CA PHE A 99 27.24 4.14 5.81
C PHE A 99 28.02 3.18 6.73
N ASP A 100 29.35 3.20 6.70
CA ASP A 100 30.19 2.40 7.60
C ASP A 100 30.35 3.04 8.99
N GLN A 101 29.89 4.29 9.17
CA GLN A 101 29.90 4.97 10.46
C GLN A 101 28.61 4.72 11.24
N ASP A 102 28.76 4.54 12.56
CA ASP A 102 27.64 4.63 13.48
C ASP A 102 26.94 5.98 13.31
N LYS A 103 25.61 5.96 13.22
CA LYS A 103 24.78 7.18 13.05
C LYS A 103 25.20 8.01 11.82
N TRP A 104 25.45 7.33 10.70
CA TRP A 104 25.86 7.97 9.44
C TRP A 104 24.93 9.12 9.02
N SER A 105 23.64 9.04 9.35
CA SER A 105 22.62 10.05 9.04
C SER A 105 22.82 11.37 9.80
N GLU A 106 23.53 11.36 10.93
CA GLU A 106 23.90 12.54 11.71
C GLU A 106 25.19 13.23 11.18
N THR A 107 25.80 12.69 10.12
CA THR A 107 27.04 13.23 9.54
C THR A 107 26.85 14.63 8.99
N SER A 108 27.76 15.54 9.33
CA SER A 108 27.74 16.92 8.83
C SER A 108 27.86 16.97 7.31
N GLY A 109 27.09 17.85 6.66
CA GLY A 109 27.16 18.07 5.21
C GLY A 109 26.18 17.25 4.39
N LEU A 110 25.31 16.45 5.04
CA LEU A 110 24.13 15.86 4.42
C LEU A 110 22.96 16.84 4.45
N PHE A 111 22.20 16.89 3.35
CA PHE A 111 20.95 17.61 3.24
C PHE A 111 19.97 16.80 2.39
N GLY A 112 18.95 16.19 3.01
CA GLY A 112 18.05 15.27 2.33
C GLY A 112 17.29 14.35 3.29
N PHE A 113 16.87 13.19 2.79
CA PHE A 113 16.19 12.16 3.58
C PHE A 113 17.11 10.96 3.77
N ALA A 114 17.26 10.52 5.01
CA ALA A 114 17.92 9.29 5.41
C ALA A 114 16.87 8.24 5.76
N PHE A 115 17.12 6.99 5.39
CA PHE A 115 16.33 5.82 5.77
C PHE A 115 17.29 4.72 6.22
N GLU A 116 16.99 4.08 7.33
CA GLU A 116 17.83 3.02 7.92
C GLU A 116 17.00 1.74 8.10
N GLY A 117 17.67 0.59 7.98
CA GLY A 117 17.03 -0.72 8.07
C GLY A 117 15.94 -0.92 7.03
N VAL A 118 16.18 -0.54 5.78
CA VAL A 118 15.18 -0.64 4.71
C VAL A 118 15.14 -2.05 4.15
N ASP A 119 13.97 -2.67 4.23
CA ASP A 119 13.60 -3.88 3.54
C ASP A 119 12.67 -3.51 2.37
N PHE A 120 13.02 -3.89 1.15
CA PHE A 120 12.28 -3.53 -0.06
C PHE A 120 12.06 -4.72 -0.98
N ALA A 121 10.82 -4.90 -1.43
CA ALA A 121 10.45 -5.80 -2.51
C ALA A 121 9.70 -5.03 -3.59
N TYR A 122 10.04 -5.32 -4.84
CA TYR A 122 9.40 -4.80 -6.03
C TYR A 122 9.23 -5.89 -7.07
N ALA A 123 8.03 -5.95 -7.64
CA ALA A 123 7.74 -6.76 -8.81
C ALA A 123 7.25 -5.89 -9.96
N ASN A 124 7.78 -6.15 -11.15
CA ASN A 124 7.26 -5.66 -12.42
C ASN A 124 6.82 -6.86 -13.25
N MET A 125 5.57 -6.85 -13.70
CA MET A 125 4.98 -7.91 -14.51
C MET A 125 4.46 -7.32 -15.81
N GLN A 126 4.96 -7.82 -16.94
CA GLN A 126 4.55 -7.36 -18.27
C GLN A 126 3.85 -8.48 -18.99
N THR A 127 2.71 -8.19 -19.61
CA THR A 127 2.03 -9.19 -20.43
C THR A 127 2.90 -9.63 -21.61
N THR A 128 2.89 -10.92 -21.87
CA THR A 128 3.66 -11.59 -22.93
C THR A 128 2.85 -11.76 -24.21
N LEU A 129 1.55 -11.40 -24.17
CA LEU A 129 0.64 -11.63 -25.27
C LEU A 129 0.96 -10.73 -26.49
N PRO A 130 0.81 -11.26 -27.72
CA PRO A 130 0.92 -10.49 -28.95
C PRO A 130 0.01 -9.26 -28.97
N ALA A 131 0.51 -8.14 -29.53
CA ALA A 131 -0.24 -6.86 -29.58
C ALA A 131 -1.65 -6.97 -30.18
N VAL A 132 -1.85 -7.86 -31.16
CA VAL A 132 -3.18 -8.09 -31.78
C VAL A 132 -4.21 -8.64 -30.79
N LEU A 133 -3.78 -9.46 -29.84
CA LEU A 133 -4.64 -10.04 -28.80
C LEU A 133 -4.89 -9.05 -27.66
N LYS A 134 -4.00 -8.07 -27.47
CA LYS A 134 -4.11 -7.04 -26.43
C LYS A 134 -4.83 -5.78 -26.86
N ALA A 135 -4.87 -5.50 -28.16
CA ALA A 135 -5.48 -4.29 -28.72
C ALA A 135 -6.91 -4.01 -28.22
N PRO A 136 -7.79 -5.03 -28.04
CA PRO A 136 -9.13 -4.80 -27.51
C PRO A 136 -9.18 -4.24 -26.08
N PHE A 137 -8.13 -4.45 -25.28
CA PHE A 137 -8.07 -4.03 -23.87
C PHE A 137 -7.45 -2.65 -23.67
N LEU A 138 -7.00 -2.00 -24.75
CA LEU A 138 -6.48 -0.62 -24.75
C LEU A 138 -5.41 -0.35 -23.68
N GLY A 139 -4.53 -1.33 -23.45
CA GLY A 139 -3.42 -1.24 -22.50
C GLY A 139 -3.77 -1.51 -21.04
N ALA A 140 -5.05 -1.72 -20.69
CA ALA A 140 -5.47 -1.96 -19.32
C ALA A 140 -4.88 -3.23 -18.68
N LEU A 141 -4.31 -4.14 -19.49
CA LEU A 141 -3.69 -5.38 -19.04
C LEU A 141 -2.21 -5.50 -19.47
N ASP A 142 -1.56 -4.38 -19.80
CA ASP A 142 -0.19 -4.40 -20.35
C ASP A 142 0.91 -4.57 -19.30
N SER A 143 0.78 -3.88 -18.16
CA SER A 143 1.80 -3.85 -17.12
C SER A 143 1.14 -3.85 -15.74
N PHE A 144 1.80 -4.54 -14.80
CA PHE A 144 1.43 -4.53 -13.40
C PHE A 144 2.68 -4.36 -12.57
N TYR A 145 2.56 -3.66 -11.45
CA TYR A 145 3.66 -3.50 -10.53
C TYR A 145 3.19 -3.45 -9.09
N ALA A 146 4.01 -3.99 -8.21
CA ALA A 146 3.77 -3.94 -6.78
C ALA A 146 5.07 -3.71 -6.04
N ALA A 147 4.97 -3.07 -4.88
CA ALA A 147 6.08 -2.86 -3.99
C ALA A 147 5.64 -3.00 -2.54
N LYS A 148 6.54 -3.50 -1.70
CA LYS A 148 6.46 -3.44 -0.25
C LYS A 148 7.79 -2.89 0.26
N LEU A 149 7.72 -1.90 1.13
CA LEU A 149 8.87 -1.33 1.79
C LEU A 149 8.59 -1.25 3.29
N ASN A 150 9.52 -1.72 4.10
CA ASN A 150 9.58 -1.42 5.52
C ASN A 150 10.88 -0.66 5.79
N ALA A 151 10.84 0.34 6.66
CA ALA A 151 12.03 1.02 7.15
C ALA A 151 11.93 1.17 8.66
N GLU A 152 12.99 0.82 9.37
CA GLU A 152 13.08 1.01 10.82
C GLU A 152 13.00 2.49 11.18
N SER A 153 13.71 3.33 10.41
CA SER A 153 13.63 4.78 10.57
C SER A 153 13.73 5.54 9.25
N ALA A 154 13.16 6.75 9.26
CA ALA A 154 13.33 7.75 8.22
C ALA A 154 13.49 9.13 8.85
N ALA A 155 14.43 9.94 8.38
CA ALA A 155 14.67 11.27 8.92
C ALA A 155 15.01 12.29 7.83
N PHE A 156 14.60 13.56 8.04
CA PHE A 156 15.11 14.68 7.27
C PHE A 156 16.38 15.21 7.92
N VAL A 157 17.50 15.13 7.21
CA VAL A 157 18.83 15.52 7.71
C VAL A 157 19.28 16.84 7.07
N GLY A 158 20.02 17.64 7.83
CA GLY A 158 20.55 18.93 7.38
C GLY A 158 19.58 20.12 7.48
N GLY A 159 18.39 19.92 8.06
CA GLY A 159 17.40 20.99 8.28
C GLY A 159 17.74 21.98 9.40
N GLY A 160 18.74 21.66 10.23
CA GLY A 160 19.15 22.48 11.38
C GLY A 160 17.97 22.73 12.33
N GLU A 161 17.87 23.95 12.85
CA GLU A 161 16.78 24.35 13.75
C GLU A 161 15.47 24.67 13.01
N ILE A 162 15.46 24.66 11.66
CA ILE A 162 14.31 25.10 10.86
C ILE A 162 13.31 23.96 10.63
N LEU A 163 13.81 22.75 10.38
CA LEU A 163 12.97 21.59 10.10
C LEU A 163 13.66 20.33 10.60
N ASN A 164 13.03 19.67 11.57
CA ASN A 164 13.33 18.30 11.94
C ASN A 164 12.13 17.41 11.62
N VAL A 165 12.37 16.27 10.99
CA VAL A 165 11.35 15.26 10.76
C VAL A 165 12.01 13.92 11.00
N GLU A 166 11.44 13.13 11.89
CA GLU A 166 11.87 11.78 12.21
C GLU A 166 10.65 10.87 12.20
N ALA A 167 10.82 9.65 11.70
CA ALA A 167 9.77 8.66 11.59
C ALA A 167 10.36 7.29 11.94
N LYS A 168 9.59 6.48 12.64
CA LYS A 168 9.92 5.09 12.98
C LYS A 168 8.86 4.14 12.45
N ASN A 169 9.31 2.94 12.07
CA ASN A 169 8.47 1.85 11.58
C ASN A 169 7.57 2.32 10.43
N LEU A 170 8.20 2.72 9.33
CA LEU A 170 7.51 3.13 8.11
C LEU A 170 7.21 1.90 7.27
N GLU A 171 5.95 1.73 6.87
CA GLU A 171 5.54 0.74 5.86
C GLU A 171 4.95 1.47 4.65
N LEU A 172 5.42 1.11 3.45
CA LEU A 172 4.78 1.46 2.19
C LEU A 172 4.34 0.20 1.46
N ARG A 173 3.09 0.21 0.99
CA ARG A 173 2.47 -0.87 0.20
C ARG A 173 1.95 -0.29 -1.10
N LEU A 174 2.28 -0.92 -2.22
CA LEU A 174 1.86 -0.49 -3.55
C LEU A 174 1.45 -1.71 -4.36
N ASN A 175 0.29 -1.66 -5.00
CA ASN A 175 -0.16 -2.62 -5.99
C ASN A 175 -1.00 -1.87 -7.03
N ASP A 176 -0.45 -1.68 -8.23
CA ASP A 176 -1.09 -0.87 -9.27
C ASP A 176 -0.65 -1.30 -10.70
N ASN A 177 -1.16 -0.56 -11.67
CA ASN A 177 -0.94 -0.70 -13.11
C ASN A 177 -0.93 0.72 -13.70
N ASP A 178 -0.38 0.90 -14.90
CA ASP A 178 -0.30 2.19 -15.58
C ASP A 178 -1.65 2.66 -16.16
N THR A 179 -2.50 1.74 -16.62
CA THR A 179 -3.61 2.07 -17.51
C THR A 179 -4.97 1.66 -16.96
N ASN A 180 -5.93 2.58 -17.03
CA ASN A 180 -7.34 2.33 -16.74
C ASN A 180 -8.01 1.54 -17.89
N TRP A 181 -9.03 0.74 -17.58
CA TRP A 181 -9.92 0.24 -18.62
C TRP A 181 -10.49 1.40 -19.44
N PHE A 182 -10.41 1.29 -20.78
CA PHE A 182 -10.91 2.28 -21.74
C PHE A 182 -10.45 3.73 -21.46
N ALA A 183 -9.19 3.89 -21.06
CA ALA A 183 -8.60 5.18 -20.74
C ALA A 183 -8.87 6.25 -21.82
N GLY A 184 -9.29 7.45 -21.38
CA GLY A 184 -9.59 8.57 -22.29
C GLY A 184 -10.95 8.50 -22.99
N THR A 185 -11.78 7.50 -22.70
CA THR A 185 -13.14 7.37 -23.23
C THR A 185 -14.20 7.63 -22.15
N PRO A 186 -15.47 7.89 -22.52
CA PRO A 186 -16.59 7.96 -21.55
C PRO A 186 -16.84 6.68 -20.76
N LEU A 187 -16.26 5.55 -21.18
CA LEU A 187 -16.35 4.23 -20.53
C LEU A 187 -15.15 3.93 -19.61
N GLN A 188 -14.32 4.93 -19.30
CA GLN A 188 -13.15 4.74 -18.45
C GLN A 188 -13.54 4.18 -17.08
N MET A 189 -12.89 3.09 -16.66
CA MET A 189 -13.10 2.42 -15.37
C MET A 189 -11.78 2.25 -14.61
N GLY A 190 -11.79 1.56 -13.46
CA GLY A 190 -10.60 1.33 -12.63
C GLY A 190 -9.48 0.56 -13.34
N ARG A 191 -8.37 0.35 -12.63
CA ARG A 191 -7.22 -0.41 -13.15
C ARG A 191 -7.28 -1.85 -12.68
N ALA A 192 -6.93 -2.78 -13.56
CA ALA A 192 -6.65 -4.16 -13.16
C ALA A 192 -5.30 -4.23 -12.45
N VAL A 193 -5.20 -5.05 -11.40
CA VAL A 193 -3.97 -5.26 -10.63
C VAL A 193 -3.79 -6.76 -10.34
N ILE A 194 -2.58 -7.17 -9.96
CA ILE A 194 -2.34 -8.55 -9.52
C ILE A 194 -3.05 -8.78 -8.18
N ASP A 195 -3.76 -9.89 -8.07
CA ASP A 195 -4.17 -10.45 -6.78
C ASP A 195 -3.08 -11.44 -6.34
N TRP A 196 -2.17 -10.98 -5.49
CA TRP A 196 -0.96 -11.75 -5.13
C TRP A 196 -1.31 -12.99 -4.32
N ALA A 197 -2.23 -12.87 -3.36
CA ALA A 197 -2.67 -13.99 -2.54
C ALA A 197 -3.43 -15.04 -3.38
N ALA A 198 -4.23 -14.63 -4.36
CA ALA A 198 -4.92 -15.57 -5.25
C ALA A 198 -4.02 -16.15 -6.36
N SER A 199 -2.95 -15.44 -6.75
CA SER A 199 -1.97 -15.93 -7.72
C SER A 199 -1.02 -16.94 -7.11
N PHE A 200 -0.68 -16.74 -5.84
CA PHE A 200 0.26 -17.55 -5.06
C PHE A 200 -0.41 -17.95 -3.75
N PRO A 201 -1.32 -18.95 -3.77
CA PRO A 201 -2.04 -19.37 -2.58
C PRO A 201 -1.08 -19.98 -1.55
N ALA A 202 -1.49 -19.93 -0.27
CA ALA A 202 -0.78 -20.62 0.80
C ALA A 202 -0.71 -22.13 0.53
N ASP A 203 0.35 -22.75 1.01
CA ASP A 203 0.54 -24.19 1.00
C ASP A 203 0.80 -24.62 2.45
N ASP A 204 -0.24 -25.17 3.09
CA ASP A 204 -0.19 -25.63 4.48
C ASP A 204 0.78 -26.82 4.66
N GLU A 205 0.98 -27.63 3.62
CA GLU A 205 1.89 -28.78 3.67
C GLU A 205 3.35 -28.33 3.57
N ALA A 206 3.63 -27.31 2.74
CA ALA A 206 4.94 -26.69 2.64
C ALA A 206 5.19 -25.60 3.71
N GLY A 207 4.17 -25.20 4.47
CA GLY A 207 4.27 -24.14 5.49
C GLY A 207 4.45 -22.74 4.90
N THR A 208 4.08 -22.51 3.64
CA THR A 208 4.24 -21.21 2.97
C THR A 208 2.96 -20.40 3.03
N ALA A 209 3.05 -19.15 3.49
CA ALA A 209 1.94 -18.20 3.49
C ALA A 209 1.55 -17.78 2.06
N ALA A 210 0.32 -17.26 1.90
CA ALA A 210 -0.14 -16.73 0.62
C ALA A 210 0.63 -15.47 0.21
N GLY A 211 0.78 -15.27 -1.09
CA GLY A 211 1.60 -14.22 -1.69
C GLY A 211 2.90 -14.73 -2.28
N LEU A 212 3.68 -13.83 -2.87
CA LEU A 212 4.97 -14.17 -3.47
C LEU A 212 6.11 -13.59 -2.64
N GLY A 213 6.98 -14.46 -2.13
CA GLY A 213 8.25 -14.07 -1.49
C GLY A 213 9.26 -13.60 -2.53
N ILE A 214 9.71 -12.35 -2.40
CA ILE A 214 10.77 -11.78 -3.24
C ILE A 214 12.10 -11.81 -2.50
N LYS A 215 13.09 -12.48 -3.08
CA LYS A 215 14.46 -12.56 -2.55
C LYS A 215 15.13 -11.20 -2.52
N THR A 216 15.76 -10.87 -1.39
CA THR A 216 16.38 -9.56 -1.12
C THR A 216 17.90 -9.51 -1.31
N GLY A 217 18.55 -10.67 -1.36
CA GLY A 217 20.00 -10.78 -1.47
C GLY A 217 20.69 -11.08 -0.15
N ALA A 218 19.99 -10.85 0.97
CA ALA A 218 20.37 -11.34 2.29
C ALA A 218 19.90 -12.78 2.52
N TYR A 219 20.40 -13.35 3.61
CA TYR A 219 20.04 -14.68 4.11
C TYR A 219 19.56 -14.56 5.56
N LEU A 220 18.65 -15.44 5.95
CA LEU A 220 18.17 -15.52 7.32
C LEU A 220 19.31 -15.87 8.28
N LYS A 221 19.35 -15.16 9.40
CA LYS A 221 20.22 -15.46 10.54
C LYS A 221 19.39 -15.91 11.73
N SER A 222 20.00 -16.72 12.58
CA SER A 222 19.45 -17.09 13.88
C SER A 222 19.24 -15.84 14.74
N GLU A 223 18.14 -15.83 15.51
CA GLU A 223 17.88 -14.81 16.55
C GLU A 223 18.85 -14.95 17.73
N ASP A 224 19.47 -16.12 17.90
CA ASP A 224 20.58 -16.31 18.83
C ASP A 224 21.88 -15.76 18.23
N GLU A 225 22.23 -14.54 18.61
CA GLU A 225 23.45 -13.85 18.21
C GLU A 225 24.73 -14.43 18.86
N ASP A 226 24.60 -15.20 19.95
CA ASP A 226 25.74 -15.80 20.63
C ASP A 226 26.15 -17.12 19.96
N THR A 227 26.90 -17.00 18.86
CA THR A 227 27.41 -18.15 18.11
C THR A 227 28.30 -19.06 18.95
N SER A 228 28.78 -18.63 20.14
CA SER A 228 29.56 -19.47 21.03
C SER A 228 28.73 -20.51 21.78
N GLY A 229 27.41 -20.29 21.88
CA GLY A 229 26.43 -21.22 22.45
C GLY A 229 26.01 -22.35 21.50
N TYR A 230 26.40 -22.27 20.23
CA TYR A 230 25.99 -23.24 19.21
C TYR A 230 26.59 -24.62 19.46
N THR A 231 25.77 -25.65 19.30
CA THR A 231 26.19 -27.05 19.43
C THR A 231 26.57 -27.62 18.07
N LEU A 232 27.67 -28.37 17.99
CA LEU A 232 28.09 -28.96 16.72
C LEU A 232 27.15 -30.12 16.33
N GLU A 233 26.55 -30.02 15.15
CA GLU A 233 25.71 -31.08 14.58
C GLU A 233 26.56 -32.00 13.69
N ASP A 234 27.28 -31.43 12.73
CA ASP A 234 28.18 -32.14 11.80
C ASP A 234 29.41 -31.27 11.49
N GLY A 235 30.58 -31.70 11.97
CA GLY A 235 31.84 -31.00 11.77
C GLY A 235 32.42 -31.05 10.35
N ASP A 236 32.06 -32.07 9.56
CA ASP A 236 32.57 -32.20 8.19
C ASP A 236 31.82 -31.25 7.24
N LEU A 237 30.55 -30.97 7.55
CA LEU A 237 29.69 -30.05 6.79
C LEU A 237 29.65 -28.63 7.38
N GLY A 238 30.20 -28.43 8.59
CA GLY A 238 30.18 -27.15 9.28
C GLY A 238 28.79 -26.76 9.78
N TYR A 239 27.98 -27.75 10.14
CA TYR A 239 26.61 -27.57 10.63
C TYR A 239 26.61 -27.51 12.15
N TYR A 240 25.87 -26.53 12.65
CA TYR A 240 25.65 -26.29 14.06
C TYR A 240 24.15 -26.21 14.32
N THR A 241 23.77 -26.38 15.58
CA THR A 241 22.42 -26.15 16.07
C THR A 241 22.47 -25.00 17.08
N ASP A 242 21.67 -23.96 16.84
CA ASP A 242 21.52 -22.82 17.75
C ASP A 242 20.73 -23.18 19.02
N SER A 243 20.56 -22.21 19.94
CA SER A 243 19.80 -22.44 21.17
C SER A 243 18.29 -22.64 20.96
N LEU A 244 17.78 -22.30 19.78
CA LEU A 244 16.37 -22.50 19.37
C LEU A 244 16.15 -23.86 18.69
N GLY A 245 17.23 -24.63 18.45
CA GLY A 245 17.16 -25.94 17.80
C GLY A 245 17.18 -25.86 16.27
N GLN A 246 17.51 -24.72 15.67
CA GLN A 246 17.58 -24.53 14.22
C GLN A 246 18.99 -24.84 13.72
N ARG A 247 19.09 -25.38 12.50
CA ARG A 247 20.38 -25.64 11.86
C ARG A 247 20.97 -24.33 11.32
N VAL A 248 22.23 -24.08 11.65
CA VAL A 248 22.99 -22.91 11.23
C VAL A 248 24.41 -23.26 10.77
N ASN A 249 25.04 -22.35 10.04
CA ASN A 249 26.49 -22.42 9.78
C ASN A 249 27.29 -21.71 10.89
N ALA A 250 28.62 -21.74 10.77
CA ALA A 250 29.53 -21.09 11.74
C ALA A 250 29.33 -19.56 11.87
N GLN A 251 28.67 -18.92 10.91
CA GLN A 251 28.37 -17.48 10.92
C GLN A 251 26.93 -17.19 11.39
N GLY A 252 26.18 -18.20 11.83
CA GLY A 252 24.81 -18.05 12.34
C GLY A 252 23.73 -17.91 11.27
N PHE A 253 24.04 -18.15 9.99
CA PHE A 253 23.01 -18.20 8.95
C PHE A 253 22.22 -19.51 9.04
N LEU A 254 20.90 -19.40 8.97
CA LEU A 254 20.00 -20.56 8.94
C LEU A 254 20.25 -21.38 7.66
N LEU A 255 20.21 -22.70 7.81
CA LEU A 255 20.39 -23.65 6.71
C LEU A 255 19.13 -24.48 6.48
N ASP A 256 18.82 -24.76 5.21
CA ASP A 256 17.74 -25.66 4.83
C ASP A 256 18.13 -27.15 5.00
N ASP A 257 17.22 -28.04 4.61
CA ASP A 257 17.42 -29.49 4.68
C ASP A 257 18.59 -29.98 3.80
N LEU A 258 18.95 -29.23 2.76
CA LEU A 258 20.07 -29.49 1.86
C LEU A 258 21.39 -28.84 2.36
N GLY A 259 21.31 -28.05 3.42
CA GLY A 259 22.44 -27.32 3.99
C GLY A 259 22.79 -26.02 3.26
N GLU A 260 21.89 -25.50 2.45
CA GLU A 260 22.03 -24.20 1.79
C GLU A 260 21.50 -23.09 2.69
N ARG A 261 22.09 -21.88 2.61
CA ARG A 261 21.61 -20.72 3.39
C ARG A 261 20.20 -20.35 2.94
N ILE A 262 19.31 -20.14 3.90
CA ILE A 262 17.91 -19.78 3.61
C ILE A 262 17.84 -18.30 3.22
N ASP A 263 17.23 -18.01 2.08
CA ASP A 263 17.09 -16.65 1.55
C ASP A 263 16.15 -15.79 2.42
N GLN A 264 16.52 -14.52 2.62
CA GLN A 264 15.61 -13.51 3.17
C GLN A 264 14.61 -13.11 2.08
N LEU A 265 13.32 -13.23 2.38
CA LEU A 265 12.22 -12.94 1.46
C LEU A 265 11.33 -11.83 2.03
N ILE A 266 10.87 -10.93 1.16
CA ILE A 266 9.78 -10.00 1.48
C ILE A 266 8.57 -10.40 0.65
N THR A 267 7.47 -10.72 1.33
CA THR A 267 6.26 -11.24 0.67
C THR A 267 5.36 -10.10 0.20
N LEU A 268 4.98 -10.18 -1.08
CA LEU A 268 3.86 -9.42 -1.64
C LEU A 268 2.58 -10.25 -1.53
N ASP A 269 1.62 -9.80 -0.73
CA ASP A 269 0.42 -10.55 -0.31
C ASP A 269 -0.90 -9.79 -0.57
N PHE A 270 -0.85 -8.68 -1.32
CA PHE A 270 -2.00 -7.82 -1.55
C PHE A 270 -2.99 -8.42 -2.58
N GLY A 271 -4.29 -8.44 -2.26
CA GLY A 271 -5.32 -8.95 -3.19
C GLY A 271 -6.02 -7.89 -4.06
N SER A 272 -5.69 -6.61 -3.89
CA SER A 272 -6.42 -5.53 -4.57
C SER A 272 -5.56 -4.30 -4.79
N LYS A 273 -6.09 -3.33 -5.54
CA LYS A 273 -5.41 -2.06 -5.80
C LYS A 273 -5.22 -1.35 -4.47
N LEU A 274 -3.97 -1.06 -4.15
CA LEU A 274 -3.58 -0.48 -2.89
C LEU A 274 -2.44 0.51 -3.10
N PHE A 275 -2.55 1.65 -2.45
CA PHE A 275 -1.41 2.46 -2.07
C PHE A 275 -1.56 2.80 -0.60
N GLY A 276 -0.70 2.22 0.23
CA GLY A 276 -0.67 2.41 1.68
C GLY A 276 0.66 3.02 2.11
N LEU A 277 0.61 3.94 3.07
CA LEU A 277 1.75 4.46 3.79
C LEU A 277 1.36 4.57 5.27
N SER A 278 2.06 3.88 6.15
CA SER A 278 1.88 4.02 7.60
C SER A 278 3.20 4.33 8.28
N VAL A 279 3.13 5.13 9.34
CA VAL A 279 4.25 5.47 10.22
C VAL A 279 3.74 5.33 11.65
N GLU A 280 4.44 4.56 12.47
CA GLU A 280 4.04 4.30 13.86
C GLU A 280 4.28 5.52 14.75
N ASP A 281 5.46 6.13 14.64
CA ASP A 281 5.85 7.32 15.40
C ASP A 281 6.53 8.30 14.44
N MET A 282 5.88 9.44 14.18
CA MET A 282 6.46 10.55 13.43
C MET A 282 6.59 11.75 14.35
N ARG A 283 7.80 12.29 14.47
CA ARG A 283 8.12 13.55 15.13
C ARG A 283 8.40 14.62 14.08
N MET A 284 7.84 15.81 14.28
CA MET A 284 8.04 16.95 13.39
C MET A 284 8.23 18.21 14.21
N ASP A 285 9.34 18.90 13.96
CA ASP A 285 9.63 20.21 14.52
C ASP A 285 9.84 21.21 13.37
N ILE A 286 9.12 22.32 13.41
CA ILE A 286 9.24 23.40 12.43
C ILE A 286 9.61 24.68 13.16
N ALA A 287 10.81 25.18 12.85
CA ALA A 287 11.37 26.44 13.30
C ALA A 287 11.33 26.65 14.83
N GLY A 288 11.38 25.55 15.60
CA GLY A 288 11.23 25.56 17.06
C GLY A 288 9.92 26.19 17.54
N PHE A 289 8.87 26.15 16.71
CA PHE A 289 7.58 26.77 16.99
C PHE A 289 6.39 25.83 16.83
N ILE A 290 6.43 24.94 15.83
CA ILE A 290 5.41 23.90 15.65
C ILE A 290 6.08 22.57 15.93
N HIS A 291 5.52 21.82 16.87
CA HIS A 291 5.98 20.51 17.26
C HIS A 291 4.81 19.55 17.16
N ALA A 292 5.02 18.38 16.58
CA ALA A 292 4.01 17.33 16.54
C ALA A 292 4.65 15.95 16.68
N GLN A 293 3.99 15.06 17.42
CA GLN A 293 4.36 13.65 17.49
C GLN A 293 3.11 12.78 17.41
N GLY A 294 3.17 11.65 16.72
CA GLY A 294 2.12 10.63 16.74
C GLY A 294 2.18 9.68 15.57
N SER A 295 1.13 8.87 15.44
CA SER A 295 1.01 7.86 14.37
C SER A 295 0.21 8.39 13.17
N PHE A 296 0.59 7.97 11.96
CA PHE A 296 -0.05 8.43 10.72
C PHE A 296 -0.26 7.27 9.75
N ASN A 297 -1.40 7.25 9.07
CA ASN A 297 -1.71 6.28 8.04
C ASN A 297 -2.42 6.95 6.86
N PHE A 298 -1.99 6.63 5.65
CA PHE A 298 -2.68 6.94 4.41
C PHE A 298 -2.94 5.65 3.65
N GLU A 299 -4.16 5.44 3.18
CA GLU A 299 -4.51 4.29 2.37
C GLU A 299 -5.41 4.72 1.22
N LYS A 300 -5.12 4.26 0.01
CA LYS A 300 -5.95 4.48 -1.19
C LYS A 300 -6.26 3.15 -1.86
N GLY A 301 -7.55 2.93 -2.08
CA GLY A 301 -8.08 1.60 -2.40
C GLY A 301 -8.26 0.76 -1.14
N PRO A 302 -8.98 -0.39 -1.20
CA PRO A 302 -9.68 -0.92 -2.37
C PRO A 302 -10.98 -0.16 -2.72
N GLN A 303 -11.67 -0.61 -3.77
CA GLN A 303 -13.04 -0.19 -4.04
C GLN A 303 -14.00 -0.75 -2.97
N GLN A 304 -14.99 0.02 -2.57
CA GLN A 304 -16.03 -0.35 -1.61
C GLN A 304 -17.42 -0.08 -2.18
N LEU A 305 -18.39 -0.85 -1.72
CA LEU A 305 -19.80 -0.56 -1.88
C LEU A 305 -20.26 0.21 -0.64
N VAL A 306 -20.87 1.37 -0.84
CA VAL A 306 -21.31 2.23 0.26
C VAL A 306 -22.80 2.54 0.16
N THR A 307 -23.38 2.86 1.32
CA THR A 307 -24.75 3.39 1.40
C THR A 307 -24.70 4.92 1.48
N LEU A 308 -25.35 5.58 0.55
CA LEU A 308 -25.45 7.05 0.49
C LEU A 308 -26.78 7.50 1.06
N GLY A 309 -26.79 8.61 1.81
CA GLY A 309 -28.00 9.37 2.06
C GLY A 309 -28.35 10.21 0.83
N THR A 310 -29.58 10.12 0.34
CA THR A 310 -29.97 10.82 -0.92
C THR A 310 -30.11 12.33 -0.75
N GLY A 311 -30.34 12.80 0.48
CA GLY A 311 -30.69 14.19 0.76
C GLY A 311 -32.09 14.59 0.26
N LEU A 312 -32.88 13.65 -0.27
CA LEU A 312 -34.25 13.91 -0.72
C LEU A 312 -35.20 14.19 0.46
N PRO A 313 -36.25 15.01 0.28
CA PRO A 313 -37.21 15.30 1.34
C PRO A 313 -37.91 14.04 1.88
N GLN A 314 -37.97 13.90 3.21
CA GLN A 314 -38.51 12.74 3.92
C GLN A 314 -40.00 12.44 3.64
N GLY A 315 -40.75 13.39 3.06
CA GLY A 315 -42.13 13.22 2.64
C GLY A 315 -42.33 13.00 1.14
N LEU A 316 -41.25 13.00 0.34
CA LEU A 316 -41.36 12.87 -1.11
C LEU A 316 -41.91 11.50 -1.51
N ALA A 317 -41.46 10.44 -0.83
CA ALA A 317 -41.82 9.05 -1.13
C ALA A 317 -43.34 8.76 -1.00
N SER A 318 -44.07 9.55 -0.22
CA SER A 318 -45.54 9.40 -0.07
C SER A 318 -46.35 10.19 -1.10
N THR A 319 -45.69 10.76 -2.12
CA THR A 319 -46.33 11.53 -3.18
C THR A 319 -46.23 10.79 -4.52
N ALA A 320 -47.14 11.08 -5.45
CA ALA A 320 -47.05 10.56 -6.82
C ALA A 320 -45.75 10.98 -7.54
N ALA A 321 -45.15 12.11 -7.14
CA ALA A 321 -43.83 12.52 -7.63
C ALA A 321 -42.72 11.61 -7.08
N GLY A 322 -42.82 11.16 -5.83
CA GLY A 322 -41.89 10.20 -5.24
C GLY A 322 -41.98 8.83 -5.88
N GLU A 323 -43.18 8.35 -6.18
CA GLU A 323 -43.38 7.11 -6.94
C GLU A 323 -42.73 7.20 -8.33
N ALA A 324 -42.94 8.30 -9.06
CA ALA A 324 -42.33 8.52 -10.36
C ALA A 324 -40.80 8.62 -10.29
N VAL A 325 -40.26 9.25 -9.24
CA VAL A 325 -38.82 9.28 -8.99
C VAL A 325 -38.30 7.86 -8.72
N HIS A 326 -38.94 7.10 -7.82
CA HIS A 326 -38.51 5.74 -7.52
C HIS A 326 -38.51 4.86 -8.78
N ASP A 327 -39.59 4.90 -9.57
CA ASP A 327 -39.75 4.07 -10.76
C ASP A 327 -38.69 4.40 -11.82
N ILE A 328 -38.53 5.68 -12.17
CA ILE A 328 -37.61 6.08 -13.24
C ILE A 328 -36.15 6.06 -12.75
N PHE A 329 -35.88 6.68 -11.61
CA PHE A 329 -34.52 6.83 -11.08
C PHE A 329 -34.00 5.52 -10.50
N GLY A 330 -34.82 4.80 -9.73
CA GLY A 330 -34.45 3.50 -9.15
C GLY A 330 -34.14 2.48 -10.24
N THR A 331 -34.99 2.39 -11.27
CA THR A 331 -34.76 1.47 -12.40
C THR A 331 -33.49 1.84 -13.18
N LEU A 332 -33.24 3.13 -13.44
CA LEU A 332 -32.02 3.57 -14.12
C LEU A 332 -30.76 3.28 -13.29
N LEU A 333 -30.85 3.48 -11.97
CA LEU A 333 -29.76 3.24 -11.04
C LEU A 333 -29.41 1.75 -10.96
N GLU A 334 -30.41 0.89 -10.78
CA GLU A 334 -30.21 -0.56 -10.72
C GLU A 334 -29.68 -1.09 -12.06
N ALA A 335 -30.32 -0.74 -13.18
CA ALA A 335 -29.91 -1.22 -14.50
C ALA A 335 -28.57 -0.65 -14.97
N GLY A 336 -28.19 0.54 -14.49
CA GLY A 336 -26.98 1.24 -14.92
C GLY A 336 -25.78 0.97 -14.03
N THR A 337 -25.96 0.82 -12.73
CA THR A 337 -24.86 0.80 -11.76
C THR A 337 -24.91 -0.37 -10.79
N GLY A 338 -26.02 -1.11 -10.75
CA GLY A 338 -26.27 -2.14 -9.73
C GLY A 338 -26.61 -1.57 -8.34
N ALA A 339 -26.70 -0.23 -8.22
CA ALA A 339 -27.05 0.42 -6.96
C ALA A 339 -28.56 0.48 -6.81
N GLN A 340 -29.05 0.42 -5.57
CA GLN A 340 -30.49 0.36 -5.30
C GLN A 340 -30.95 1.59 -4.54
N LEU A 341 -31.99 2.25 -5.03
CA LEU A 341 -32.67 3.33 -4.33
C LEU A 341 -33.73 2.73 -3.40
N SER A 342 -33.72 3.11 -2.14
CA SER A 342 -34.72 2.62 -1.18
C SER A 342 -36.12 3.15 -1.49
N GLU A 343 -37.16 2.37 -1.16
CA GLU A 343 -38.57 2.75 -1.38
C GLU A 343 -38.95 4.08 -0.73
N ASN A 344 -38.36 4.38 0.43
CA ASN A 344 -38.56 5.65 1.12
C ASN A 344 -37.75 6.82 0.54
N LEU A 345 -37.03 6.60 -0.56
CA LEU A 345 -36.13 7.54 -1.23
C LEU A 345 -34.99 8.06 -0.36
N GLY A 346 -34.75 7.48 0.83
CA GLY A 346 -33.82 8.01 1.82
C GLY A 346 -32.36 7.60 1.58
N THR A 347 -32.14 6.45 0.95
CA THR A 347 -30.80 5.88 0.78
C THR A 347 -30.59 5.27 -0.59
N ILE A 348 -29.35 5.31 -1.07
CA ILE A 348 -28.86 4.51 -2.20
C ILE A 348 -27.88 3.48 -1.64
N THR A 349 -28.11 2.18 -1.81
CA THR A 349 -27.18 1.12 -1.43
C THR A 349 -26.33 0.69 -2.61
N ASP A 350 -25.23 -0.03 -2.31
CA ASP A 350 -24.37 -0.66 -3.31
C ASP A 350 -23.75 0.35 -4.30
N TRP A 351 -23.49 1.57 -3.84
CA TRP A 351 -22.79 2.57 -4.63
C TRP A 351 -21.29 2.30 -4.64
N ALA A 352 -20.72 2.08 -5.83
CA ALA A 352 -19.30 1.76 -5.97
C ALA A 352 -18.41 3.00 -5.90
N VAL A 353 -17.48 3.01 -4.94
CA VAL A 353 -16.50 4.07 -4.72
C VAL A 353 -15.08 3.52 -4.52
N ALA A 354 -14.08 4.28 -4.94
CA ALA A 354 -12.70 4.12 -4.51
C ALA A 354 -12.49 5.04 -3.31
N VAL A 355 -11.95 4.48 -2.23
CA VAL A 355 -11.76 5.24 -0.98
C VAL A 355 -10.30 5.61 -0.81
N SER A 356 -10.06 6.80 -0.27
CA SER A 356 -8.77 7.23 0.26
C SER A 356 -8.97 7.65 1.71
N TYR A 357 -8.27 7.00 2.62
CA TYR A 357 -8.25 7.29 4.04
C TYR A 357 -6.97 8.03 4.39
N PHE A 358 -7.10 9.03 5.25
CA PHE A 358 -5.99 9.58 6.00
C PHE A 358 -6.38 9.56 7.47
N GLY A 359 -5.59 8.87 8.27
CA GLY A 359 -5.78 8.73 9.71
C GLY A 359 -4.54 9.20 10.45
N ALA A 360 -4.76 9.77 11.62
CA ALA A 360 -3.72 9.97 12.61
C ALA A 360 -4.29 9.65 13.99
N SER A 361 -3.49 9.06 14.87
CA SER A 361 -3.93 8.71 16.22
C SER A 361 -2.87 9.10 17.23
N ASP A 362 -3.36 9.48 18.40
CA ASP A 362 -2.55 9.90 19.54
C ASP A 362 -1.55 10.99 19.15
N VAL A 363 -2.02 11.98 18.37
CA VAL A 363 -1.15 13.07 17.91
C VAL A 363 -1.12 14.17 18.95
N ASP A 364 0.05 14.40 19.52
CA ASP A 364 0.33 15.57 20.34
C ASP A 364 0.85 16.71 19.47
N VAL A 365 0.31 17.91 19.67
CA VAL A 365 0.69 19.11 18.91
C VAL A 365 0.93 20.27 19.85
N PHE A 366 2.09 20.91 19.73
CA PHE A 366 2.42 22.15 20.40
C PHE A 366 2.72 23.25 19.38
N VAL A 367 2.09 24.41 19.56
CA VAL A 367 2.34 25.60 18.76
C VAL A 367 2.72 26.75 19.69
N GLY A 368 4.01 27.08 19.78
CA GLY A 368 4.51 28.09 20.70
C GLY A 368 6.02 28.07 20.90
N TYR A 369 6.47 28.81 21.91
CA TYR A 369 7.87 28.82 22.33
C TYR A 369 8.13 27.76 23.40
N GLY A 370 9.24 27.04 23.28
CA GLY A 370 9.66 25.99 24.20
C GLY A 370 9.98 24.70 23.46
N SER A 371 10.40 23.68 24.20
CA SER A 371 10.69 22.34 23.65
C SER A 371 9.82 21.34 24.40
N PRO A 372 8.67 20.94 23.84
CA PRO A 372 7.81 19.94 24.49
C PRO A 372 8.55 18.60 24.52
N ASP A 373 8.39 17.88 25.64
CA ASP A 373 8.84 16.50 25.77
C ASP A 373 7.61 15.59 25.69
N PHE A 374 7.19 15.24 24.47
CA PHE A 374 6.00 14.43 24.23
C PHE A 374 6.07 13.02 24.81
N ASP A 375 7.26 12.55 25.21
CA ASP A 375 7.42 11.27 25.91
C ASP A 375 7.04 11.35 27.40
N ALA A 376 6.81 12.55 27.94
CA ALA A 376 6.38 12.76 29.32
C ALA A 376 4.86 12.63 29.49
N ASP A 377 4.42 11.95 30.57
CA ASP A 377 3.00 11.75 30.94
C ASP A 377 2.14 13.03 30.91
N LYS A 378 2.78 14.18 31.11
CA LYS A 378 2.14 15.50 31.12
C LYS A 378 3.00 16.54 30.42
N TRP A 379 3.35 16.26 29.17
CA TRP A 379 4.25 17.11 28.40
C TRP A 379 3.80 18.57 28.34
N SER A 380 2.49 18.85 28.34
CA SER A 380 1.94 20.21 28.30
C SER A 380 2.14 21.00 29.61
N GLU A 381 2.44 20.32 30.72
CA GLU A 381 2.80 20.92 32.01
C GLU A 381 4.32 21.19 32.12
N THR A 382 5.10 20.87 31.09
CA THR A 382 6.56 21.09 31.09
C THR A 382 6.90 22.57 31.24
N SER A 383 7.83 22.89 32.14
CA SER A 383 8.26 24.27 32.38
C SER A 383 8.93 24.88 31.15
N GLY A 384 8.63 26.13 30.83
CA GLY A 384 9.23 26.85 29.70
C GLY A 384 8.43 26.75 28.40
N LEU A 385 7.26 26.11 28.42
CA LEU A 385 6.30 26.16 27.31
C LEU A 385 5.42 27.42 27.39
N PHE A 386 5.28 28.11 26.26
CA PHE A 386 4.37 29.22 26.07
C PHE A 386 3.68 29.11 24.70
N GLY A 387 2.43 28.65 24.67
CA GLY A 387 1.73 28.36 23.42
C GLY A 387 0.40 27.65 23.57
N PHE A 388 -0.02 26.99 22.49
CA PHE A 388 -1.20 26.12 22.46
C PHE A 388 -0.76 24.67 22.43
N ALA A 389 -1.30 23.87 23.34
CA ALA A 389 -1.12 22.43 23.41
C ALA A 389 -2.43 21.73 23.03
N PHE A 390 -2.32 20.72 22.19
CA PHE A 390 -3.39 19.78 21.84
C PHE A 390 -2.89 18.38 22.13
N GLU A 391 -3.57 17.65 23.00
CA GLU A 391 -3.14 16.33 23.43
C GLU A 391 -4.03 15.23 22.88
N GLY A 392 -3.40 14.11 22.48
CA GLY A 392 -4.08 12.90 22.03
C GLY A 392 -5.08 13.18 20.92
N VAL A 393 -4.66 13.90 19.87
CA VAL A 393 -5.51 14.23 18.73
C VAL A 393 -5.67 12.99 17.85
N ASP A 394 -6.92 12.55 17.71
CA ASP A 394 -7.31 11.56 16.72
C ASP A 394 -7.98 12.26 15.53
N PHE A 395 -7.48 11.98 14.34
CA PHE A 395 -8.04 12.49 13.10
C PHE A 395 -8.33 11.36 12.12
N ALA A 396 -9.49 11.42 11.49
CA ALA A 396 -9.82 10.55 10.37
C ALA A 396 -10.45 11.37 9.26
N TYR A 397 -9.95 11.20 8.04
CA TYR A 397 -10.49 11.74 6.81
C TYR A 397 -10.70 10.61 5.82
N ALA A 398 -11.88 10.57 5.20
CA ALA A 398 -12.19 9.69 4.09
C ALA A 398 -12.60 10.54 2.89
N ASN A 399 -11.98 10.28 1.75
CA ASN A 399 -12.40 10.77 0.44
C ASN A 399 -12.85 9.57 -0.39
N MET A 400 -14.07 9.62 -0.91
CA MET A 400 -14.66 8.57 -1.71
C MET A 400 -14.97 9.12 -3.09
N GLN A 401 -14.44 8.50 -4.14
CA GLN A 401 -14.70 8.87 -5.53
C GLN A 401 -15.43 7.73 -6.21
N THR A 402 -16.52 8.01 -6.90
CA THR A 402 -17.24 6.96 -7.63
C THR A 402 -16.36 6.34 -8.72
N THR A 403 -16.40 5.02 -8.83
CA THR A 403 -15.61 4.25 -9.80
C THR A 403 -16.34 4.00 -11.11
N LEU A 404 -17.61 4.42 -11.19
CA LEU A 404 -18.44 4.24 -12.37
C LEU A 404 -17.95 5.12 -13.54
N PRO A 405 -18.08 4.63 -14.78
CA PRO A 405 -17.74 5.41 -15.96
C PRO A 405 -18.62 6.64 -16.13
N ALA A 406 -18.09 7.67 -16.80
CA ALA A 406 -18.74 8.97 -16.94
C ALA A 406 -20.14 8.90 -17.56
N VAL A 407 -20.35 8.00 -18.53
CA VAL A 407 -21.67 7.82 -19.17
C VAL A 407 -22.75 7.35 -18.20
N LEU A 408 -22.39 6.51 -17.22
CA LEU A 408 -23.34 6.00 -16.22
C LEU A 408 -23.61 7.03 -15.12
N LYS A 409 -22.72 8.01 -14.96
CA LYS A 409 -22.86 9.09 -13.97
C LYS A 409 -23.49 10.36 -14.50
N ALA A 410 -23.45 10.56 -15.82
CA ALA A 410 -23.96 11.75 -16.48
C ALA A 410 -25.41 12.12 -16.07
N PRO A 411 -26.34 11.15 -15.88
CA PRO A 411 -27.69 11.47 -15.41
C PRO A 411 -27.75 12.15 -14.03
N PHE A 412 -26.72 11.98 -13.20
CA PHE A 412 -26.67 12.50 -11.83
C PHE A 412 -26.04 13.89 -11.71
N LEU A 413 -25.60 14.50 -12.82
CA LEU A 413 -25.08 15.88 -12.88
C LEU A 413 -23.99 16.17 -11.83
N GLY A 414 -23.18 15.18 -11.50
CA GLY A 414 -22.08 15.26 -10.53
C GLY A 414 -22.46 15.12 -9.06
N ALA A 415 -23.75 14.97 -8.74
CA ALA A 415 -24.21 14.83 -7.34
C ALA A 415 -23.67 13.57 -6.64
N LEU A 416 -23.27 12.55 -7.42
CA LEU A 416 -22.77 11.27 -6.92
C LEU A 416 -21.28 11.03 -7.26
N ASP A 417 -20.54 12.09 -7.63
CA ASP A 417 -19.15 11.96 -8.07
C ASP A 417 -18.17 11.75 -6.91
N GLY A 418 -18.39 12.43 -5.79
CA GLY A 418 -17.46 12.37 -4.67
C GLY A 418 -18.11 12.68 -3.33
N PHE A 419 -17.62 12.01 -2.31
CA PHE A 419 -18.07 12.14 -0.92
C PHE A 419 -16.86 12.30 -0.03
N TYR A 420 -17.01 13.07 1.05
CA TYR A 420 -15.95 13.20 2.04
C TYR A 420 -16.54 13.17 3.44
N ALA A 421 -15.78 12.62 4.37
CA ALA A 421 -16.08 12.64 5.79
C ALA A 421 -14.80 12.97 6.54
N ALA A 422 -14.92 13.78 7.59
CA ALA A 422 -13.82 14.07 8.50
C ALA A 422 -14.33 14.00 9.93
N LYS A 423 -13.51 13.47 10.83
CA LYS A 423 -13.72 13.52 12.27
C LYS A 423 -12.39 13.90 12.92
N LEU A 424 -12.47 14.82 13.87
CA LEU A 424 -11.36 15.20 14.73
C LEU A 424 -11.82 15.13 16.17
N ASN A 425 -11.01 14.53 17.03
CA ASN A 425 -11.15 14.55 18.47
C ASN A 425 -9.81 14.92 19.10
N ALA A 426 -9.83 15.62 20.23
CA ALA A 426 -8.65 15.90 21.03
C ALA A 426 -9.00 15.59 22.48
N GLN A 427 -8.09 14.93 23.21
CA GLN A 427 -8.30 14.66 24.63
C GLN A 427 -8.31 15.97 25.42
N SER A 428 -7.40 16.87 25.06
CA SER A 428 -7.32 18.21 25.65
C SER A 428 -6.88 19.25 24.61
N ALA A 429 -7.27 20.50 24.84
CA ALA A 429 -6.77 21.65 24.10
C ALA A 429 -6.67 22.82 25.07
N ALA A 430 -5.46 23.34 25.27
CA ALA A 430 -5.18 24.36 26.28
C ALA A 430 -4.16 25.39 25.81
N PHE A 431 -4.27 26.59 26.36
CA PHE A 431 -3.15 27.52 26.35
C PHE A 431 -2.24 27.18 27.52
N VAL A 432 -0.96 26.94 27.25
CA VAL A 432 0.08 26.68 28.24
C VAL A 432 0.99 27.90 28.34
N GLY A 433 1.29 28.32 29.57
CA GLY A 433 2.11 29.50 29.82
C GLY A 433 2.42 29.59 31.31
N GLY A 434 3.61 29.11 31.68
CA GLY A 434 4.10 29.04 33.05
C GLY A 434 5.53 29.56 33.18
#